data_AF-A0A9P4U4W4-F1
#
_entry.id   AF-A0A9P4U4W4-F1
#
_cell.length_a   1.000
_cell.length_b   1.000
_cell.length_c   1.000
_cell.angle_alpha   90.00
_cell.angle_beta   90.00
_cell.angle_gamma   90.00
#
_symmetry.space_group_name_H-M   'P 1'
#
loop_
_entity.id
_entity.type
_entity.pdbx_description
1 polymer ?
#
loop_
_entity_poly.entity_id
_entity_poly.type
_entity_poly.pdbx_seq_one_letter_code
_entity_poly.pdbx_strand_id
1 'polypeptide(L)'
;LLVNTPQLIVSFIYISYNSVWTSMLMGLEWSQYALTRRPLRVSYPVGKQRSTYRLQIPYRYGVPLMVLIGTLHLLISQSIYLVRLRNYNTSGVEDFDSSIATCGYSLLALLVTIVVGGLALLGVIAMGFRRYKPGMTLVMCSSAAISAACHSRPDEVEEAAQQPLLWGVVSTDAGVGHCCFSTGSVSLPQEGREY
;
A
#
# COMPACT_ATOMS: atom_id res chain seq x y z
N LEU A 1 -15.64 -7.47 24.63
CA LEU A 1 -15.50 -6.70 23.37
C LEU A 1 -14.50 -5.54 23.47
N LEU A 2 -14.52 -4.75 24.56
CA LEU A 2 -13.60 -3.63 24.82
C LEU A 2 -12.11 -3.99 24.69
N VAL A 3 -11.71 -5.21 25.04
CA VAL A 3 -10.33 -5.72 24.91
C VAL A 3 -9.83 -5.72 23.46
N ASN A 4 -10.72 -5.89 22.47
CA ASN A 4 -10.36 -6.00 21.06
C ASN A 4 -10.40 -4.65 20.30
N THR A 5 -10.85 -3.56 20.93
CA THR A 5 -10.91 -2.25 20.26
C THR A 5 -9.54 -1.72 19.82
N PRO A 6 -8.42 -1.95 20.55
CA PRO A 6 -7.10 -1.53 20.07
C PRO A 6 -6.65 -2.32 18.84
N GLN A 7 -7.12 -3.58 18.68
CA GLN A 7 -6.83 -4.42 17.52
C GLN A 7 -7.37 -3.79 16.23
N LEU A 8 -8.54 -3.15 16.30
CA LEU A 8 -9.11 -2.43 15.16
C LEU A 8 -8.21 -1.28 14.72
N ILE A 9 -7.67 -0.52 15.67
CA ILE A 9 -6.78 0.62 15.38
C ILE A 9 -5.53 0.15 14.65
N VAL A 10 -4.88 -0.93 15.10
CA VAL A 10 -3.71 -1.49 14.40
C VAL A 10 -4.06 -1.99 13.00
N SER A 11 -5.25 -2.55 12.82
CA SER A 11 -5.74 -2.99 11.51
C SER A 11 -5.93 -1.80 10.56
N PHE A 12 -6.50 -0.69 11.03
CA PHE A 12 -6.59 0.55 10.26
C PHE A 12 -5.20 1.08 9.88
N ILE A 13 -4.25 1.13 10.82
CA ILE A 13 -2.87 1.55 10.55
C ILE A 13 -2.23 0.67 9.46
N TYR A 14 -2.39 -0.65 9.56
CA TYR A 14 -1.88 -1.58 8.56
C TYR A 14 -2.48 -1.31 7.17
N ILE A 15 -3.80 -1.18 7.06
CA ILE A 15 -4.46 -0.92 5.78
C ILE A 15 -4.02 0.42 5.19
N SER A 16 -3.98 1.48 6.00
CA SER A 16 -3.52 2.81 5.56
C SER A 16 -2.08 2.77 5.07
N TYR A 17 -1.18 2.10 5.81
CA TYR A 17 0.22 1.95 5.41
C TYR A 17 0.34 1.20 4.09
N ASN A 18 -0.33 0.05 3.93
CA ASN A 18 -0.30 -0.71 2.67
C ASN A 18 -0.87 0.08 1.50
N SER A 19 -1.95 0.84 1.72
CA SER A 19 -2.57 1.68 0.69
C SER A 19 -1.63 2.79 0.22
N VAL A 20 -0.99 3.50 1.16
CA VAL A 20 0.00 4.54 0.84
C VAL A 20 1.17 3.92 0.09
N TRP A 21 1.78 2.85 0.60
CA TRP A 21 2.93 2.23 -0.07
C TRP A 21 2.63 1.69 -1.46
N THR A 22 1.48 1.04 -1.62
CA THR A 22 1.08 0.49 -2.92
C THR A 22 0.87 1.62 -3.91
N SER A 23 0.16 2.69 -3.52
CA SER A 23 -0.03 3.86 -4.40
C SER A 23 1.30 4.57 -4.70
N MET A 24 2.20 4.67 -3.73
CA MET A 24 3.52 5.29 -3.95
C MET A 24 4.39 4.51 -4.93
N LEU A 25 4.47 3.19 -4.75
CA LEU A 25 5.28 2.33 -5.60
C LEU A 25 4.68 2.23 -6.99
N MET A 26 3.36 2.18 -7.10
CA MET A 26 2.65 2.23 -8.37
C MET A 26 2.95 3.55 -9.08
N GLY A 27 2.79 4.69 -8.42
CA GLY A 27 3.12 6.00 -8.99
C GLY A 27 4.58 6.12 -9.41
N LEU A 28 5.52 5.57 -8.64
CA LEU A 28 6.93 5.51 -9.02
C LEU A 28 7.18 4.67 -10.27
N GLU A 29 6.60 3.48 -10.33
CA GLU A 29 6.72 2.58 -11.49
C GLU A 29 6.13 3.24 -12.74
N TRP A 30 4.94 3.81 -12.61
CA TRP A 30 4.26 4.58 -13.65
C TRP A 30 5.14 5.75 -14.12
N SER A 31 5.63 6.61 -13.21
CA SER A 31 6.49 7.76 -13.58
C SER A 31 7.75 7.38 -14.35
N GLN A 32 8.25 6.15 -14.18
CA GLN A 32 9.44 5.67 -14.87
C GLN A 32 9.19 5.35 -16.35
N TYR A 33 7.96 5.05 -16.75
CA TYR A 33 7.62 4.86 -18.17
C TYR A 33 7.69 6.16 -18.98
N ALA A 34 7.55 7.32 -18.34
CA ALA A 34 7.74 8.61 -19.02
C ALA A 34 9.23 8.94 -19.28
N LEU A 35 10.15 8.33 -18.52
CA LEU A 35 11.58 8.63 -18.58
C LEU A 35 12.40 7.52 -19.26
N THR A 36 11.99 6.27 -19.11
CA THR A 36 12.77 5.10 -19.53
C THR A 36 11.89 4.04 -20.16
N ARG A 37 12.34 3.44 -21.27
CA ARG A 37 11.68 2.28 -21.88
C ARG A 37 11.66 1.11 -20.90
N ARG A 38 10.47 0.63 -20.56
CA ARG A 38 10.31 -0.49 -19.62
C ARG A 38 9.23 -1.47 -20.09
N PRO A 39 9.42 -2.78 -19.86
CA PRO A 39 8.39 -3.75 -20.16
C PRO A 39 7.25 -3.68 -19.15
N LEU A 40 6.04 -3.98 -19.59
CA LEU A 40 4.86 -4.05 -18.72
C LEU A 40 5.00 -5.17 -17.68
N ARG A 41 4.44 -4.92 -16.50
CA ARG A 41 4.35 -5.90 -15.42
C ARG A 41 2.96 -6.52 -15.40
N VAL A 42 2.87 -7.83 -15.61
CA VAL A 42 1.61 -8.57 -15.70
C VAL A 42 1.65 -9.83 -14.85
N SER A 43 0.48 -10.39 -14.54
CA SER A 43 0.40 -11.64 -13.76
C SER A 43 0.93 -12.84 -14.55
N TYR A 44 0.63 -12.90 -15.84
CA TYR A 44 1.03 -13.98 -16.75
C TYR A 44 1.88 -13.38 -17.88
N PRO A 45 3.21 -13.31 -17.72
CA PRO A 45 4.07 -12.62 -18.68
C PRO A 45 4.22 -13.42 -19.97
N VAL A 46 4.22 -12.70 -21.10
CA VAL A 46 4.57 -13.21 -22.43
C VAL A 46 5.70 -12.33 -23.02
N GLY A 47 6.68 -12.95 -23.67
CA GLY A 47 7.79 -12.22 -24.30
C GLY A 47 8.71 -11.53 -23.29
N LYS A 48 8.90 -10.21 -23.41
CA LYS A 48 9.80 -9.41 -22.54
C LYS A 48 9.09 -8.82 -21.30
N GLN A 49 7.81 -9.11 -21.10
CA GLN A 49 7.03 -8.66 -19.94
C GLN A 49 7.59 -9.22 -18.63
N ARG A 50 7.40 -8.49 -17.53
CA ARG A 50 7.82 -8.92 -16.20
C ARG A 50 6.64 -9.49 -15.43
N SER A 51 6.86 -10.59 -14.71
CA SER A 51 5.87 -11.09 -13.76
C SER A 51 5.76 -10.15 -12.55
N THR A 52 4.55 -9.96 -12.06
CA THR A 52 4.31 -9.29 -10.76
C THR A 52 4.90 -10.13 -9.62
N TYR A 53 5.43 -9.48 -8.58
CA TYR A 53 5.84 -10.17 -7.35
C TYR A 53 4.63 -10.88 -6.72
N ARG A 54 4.82 -12.07 -6.14
CA ARG A 54 3.74 -12.79 -5.42
C ARG A 54 3.10 -11.97 -4.28
N LEU A 55 3.80 -10.95 -3.78
CA LEU A 55 3.26 -9.95 -2.86
C LEU A 55 3.14 -8.59 -3.56
N GLN A 56 2.07 -7.85 -3.27
CA GLN A 56 1.74 -6.53 -3.85
C GLN A 56 2.85 -5.47 -3.67
N ILE A 57 3.78 -5.67 -2.73
CA ILE A 57 4.83 -4.72 -2.33
C ILE A 57 6.19 -5.47 -2.28
N PRO A 58 7.32 -4.83 -2.66
CA PRO A 58 8.66 -5.40 -2.48
C PRO A 58 8.90 -5.80 -1.02
N TYR A 59 9.48 -6.99 -0.80
CA TYR A 59 9.77 -7.50 0.55
C TYR A 59 10.56 -6.53 1.44
N ARG A 60 11.39 -5.67 0.84
CA ARG A 60 12.15 -4.64 1.57
C ARG A 60 11.27 -3.67 2.36
N TYR A 61 10.04 -3.43 1.90
CA TYR A 61 9.08 -2.55 2.56
C TYR A 61 7.98 -3.33 3.30
N GLY A 62 7.58 -4.49 2.77
CA GLY A 62 6.58 -5.34 3.39
C GLY A 62 7.06 -6.02 4.68
N VAL A 63 8.31 -6.51 4.73
CA VAL A 63 8.84 -7.23 5.89
C VAL A 63 8.95 -6.34 7.14
N PRO A 64 9.56 -5.13 7.08
CA PRO A 64 9.60 -4.24 8.24
C PRO A 64 8.20 -3.89 8.78
N LEU A 65 7.23 -3.69 7.87
CA LEU A 65 5.84 -3.43 8.26
C LEU A 65 5.21 -4.64 8.97
N MET A 66 5.39 -5.85 8.45
CA MET A 66 4.86 -7.06 9.08
C MET A 66 5.43 -7.24 10.49
N VAL A 67 6.74 -6.99 10.67
CA VAL A 67 7.38 -7.03 11.98
C VAL A 67 6.81 -5.95 12.91
N LEU A 68 6.63 -4.72 12.42
CA LEU A 68 6.06 -3.61 13.20
C LEU A 68 4.62 -3.91 13.64
N ILE A 69 3.79 -4.44 12.75
CA ILE A 69 2.39 -4.77 13.07
C ILE A 69 2.32 -5.98 14.00
N GLY A 70 3.18 -6.99 13.79
CA GLY A 70 3.28 -8.14 14.69
C GLY A 70 3.71 -7.73 16.10
N THR A 71 4.71 -6.85 16.22
CA THR A 71 5.16 -6.32 17.52
C THR A 71 4.08 -5.49 18.21
N LEU A 72 3.37 -4.61 17.47
CA LEU A 72 2.22 -3.88 18.00
C LEU A 72 1.09 -4.81 18.48
N HIS A 73 0.80 -5.88 17.72
CA HIS A 73 -0.19 -6.89 18.12
C HIS A 73 0.20 -7.57 19.44
N LEU A 74 1.48 -7.96 19.58
CA LEU A 74 1.98 -8.58 20.81
C LEU A 74 1.91 -7.60 21.99
N LEU A 75 2.33 -6.35 21.79
CA LEU A 75 2.30 -5.31 22.81
C LEU A 75 0.87 -5.00 23.29
N ILE A 76 -0.11 -4.99 22.39
CA ILE A 76 -1.53 -4.82 22.75
C ILE A 76 -2.02 -5.99 23.59
N SER A 77 -1.69 -7.23 23.20
CA SER A 77 -2.04 -8.42 23.98
C SER A 77 -1.43 -8.40 25.39
N GLN A 78 -0.29 -7.74 25.57
CA GLN A 78 0.33 -7.55 26.90
C GLN A 78 -0.20 -6.32 27.65
N SER A 79 -0.86 -5.38 26.95
CA SER A 79 -1.39 -4.15 27.54
C SER A 79 -2.73 -4.38 28.23
N ILE A 80 -3.60 -5.22 27.64
CA ILE A 80 -4.91 -5.58 28.18
C ILE A 80 -4.96 -7.10 28.31
N TYR A 81 -4.93 -7.58 29.55
CA TYR A 81 -4.99 -9.02 29.84
C TYR A 81 -6.20 -9.32 30.73
N LEU A 82 -6.83 -10.48 30.53
CA LEU A 82 -7.99 -10.87 31.32
C LEU A 82 -7.52 -11.52 32.63
N VAL A 83 -7.97 -10.97 33.75
CA VAL A 83 -7.68 -11.48 35.09
C VAL A 83 -8.94 -12.11 35.65
N ARG A 84 -8.87 -13.38 36.03
CA ARG A 84 -9.96 -14.07 36.72
C ARG A 84 -9.65 -14.12 38.22
N LEU A 85 -10.43 -13.41 39.01
CA LEU A 85 -10.40 -13.50 40.46
C LEU A 85 -11.29 -14.67 40.87
N ARG A 86 -10.68 -15.75 41.37
CA ARG A 86 -11.39 -16.93 41.88
C ARG A 86 -11.57 -16.75 43.38
N ASN A 87 -12.81 -16.70 43.83
CA ASN A 87 -13.13 -16.64 45.24
C ASN A 87 -13.41 -18.05 45.76
N TYR A 88 -12.84 -18.38 46.91
CA TYR A 88 -13.01 -19.67 47.57
C TYR A 88 -13.71 -19.45 48.91
N ASN A 89 -14.72 -20.26 49.20
CA ASN A 89 -15.44 -20.20 50.47
C ASN A 89 -14.58 -20.82 51.61
N THR A 90 -15.00 -20.68 52.88
CA THR A 90 -14.29 -21.22 54.05
C THR A 90 -14.05 -22.73 54.01
N SER A 91 -14.85 -23.46 53.21
CA SER A 91 -14.71 -24.90 52.95
C SER A 91 -13.74 -25.26 51.80
N GLY A 92 -13.08 -24.27 51.18
CA GLY A 92 -12.14 -24.46 50.07
C GLY A 92 -12.78 -24.73 48.70
N VAL A 93 -14.11 -24.65 48.60
CA VAL A 93 -14.86 -24.78 47.33
C VAL A 93 -14.88 -23.43 46.60
N GLU A 94 -14.62 -23.44 45.28
CA GLU A 94 -14.73 -22.24 44.45
C GLU A 94 -16.18 -21.76 44.41
N ASP A 95 -16.38 -20.50 44.78
CA ASP A 95 -17.66 -19.83 44.67
C ASP A 95 -17.73 -19.13 43.31
N PHE A 96 -18.52 -19.73 42.41
CA PHE A 96 -18.69 -19.24 41.04
C PHE A 96 -19.50 -17.95 40.98
N ASP A 97 -20.37 -17.67 41.96
CA ASP A 97 -21.21 -16.47 41.98
C ASP A 97 -20.42 -15.23 42.41
N SER A 98 -19.42 -15.40 43.28
CA SER A 98 -18.53 -14.31 43.69
C SER A 98 -17.26 -14.21 42.86
N SER A 99 -16.98 -15.14 41.95
CA SER A 99 -15.81 -15.10 41.08
C SER A 99 -16.00 -14.12 39.91
N ILE A 100 -15.16 -13.09 39.84
CA ILE A 100 -15.29 -12.01 38.84
C ILE A 100 -14.12 -12.08 37.84
N ALA A 101 -14.44 -12.04 36.56
CA ALA A 101 -13.47 -11.79 35.50
C ALA A 101 -13.36 -10.27 35.26
N THR A 102 -12.18 -9.71 35.49
CA THR A 102 -11.88 -8.29 35.26
C THR A 102 -10.75 -8.12 34.24
N CYS A 103 -10.54 -6.89 33.77
CA CYS A 103 -9.41 -6.56 32.88
C CYS A 103 -8.24 -6.05 33.71
N GLY A 104 -7.09 -6.72 33.62
CA GLY A 104 -5.81 -6.19 34.06
C GLY A 104 -5.22 -5.28 32.98
N TYR A 105 -4.56 -4.20 33.42
CA TYR A 105 -3.84 -3.28 32.55
C TYR A 105 -2.37 -3.20 32.95
N SER A 106 -1.47 -3.34 31.99
CA SER A 106 -0.05 -3.07 32.19
C SER A 106 0.25 -1.65 31.70
N LEU A 107 0.48 -0.72 32.63
CA LEU A 107 0.75 0.69 32.30
C LEU A 107 2.00 0.82 31.42
N LEU A 108 3.04 0.02 31.69
CA LEU A 108 4.27 0.03 30.90
C LEU A 108 4.00 -0.44 29.45
N ALA A 109 3.28 -1.54 29.27
CA ALA A 109 2.95 -2.04 27.94
C ALA A 109 2.06 -1.05 27.17
N LEU A 110 1.12 -0.39 27.86
CA LEU A 110 0.27 0.65 27.29
C LEU A 110 1.12 1.83 26.77
N LEU A 111 2.04 2.34 27.58
CA LEU A 111 2.93 3.44 27.20
C LEU A 111 3.80 3.08 26.00
N VAL A 112 4.42 1.90 26.01
CA VAL A 112 5.25 1.42 24.88
C VAL A 112 4.40 1.28 23.62
N THR A 113 3.18 0.75 23.72
CA THR A 113 2.25 0.61 22.58
C THR A 113 1.92 1.97 21.97
N ILE A 114 1.64 2.99 22.79
CA ILE A 114 1.33 4.35 22.33
C ILE A 114 2.53 4.96 21.62
N VAL A 115 3.74 4.83 22.18
CA VAL A 115 4.96 5.38 21.57
C VAL A 115 5.25 4.71 20.23
N VAL A 116 5.25 3.37 20.17
CA VAL A 116 5.53 2.61 18.94
C VAL A 116 4.45 2.89 17.88
N GLY A 117 3.18 2.93 18.28
CA GLY A 117 2.07 3.26 17.38
C GLY A 117 2.14 4.69 16.85
N GLY A 118 2.52 5.65 17.69
CA GLY A 118 2.74 7.04 17.30
C GLY A 118 3.89 7.18 16.30
N LEU A 119 5.01 6.50 16.53
CA LEU A 119 6.13 6.47 15.58
C LEU A 119 5.73 5.82 14.24
N ALA A 120 4.92 4.77 14.27
CA ALA A 120 4.38 4.13 13.06
C ALA A 120 3.52 5.11 12.24
N LEU A 121 2.62 5.84 12.90
CA LEU A 121 1.77 6.86 12.27
C LEU A 121 2.59 8.01 11.68
N LEU A 122 3.56 8.52 12.43
CA LEU A 122 4.49 9.55 11.94
C LEU A 122 5.27 9.05 10.73
N GLY A 123 5.67 7.78 10.71
CA GLY A 123 6.27 7.14 9.55
C GLY A 123 5.38 7.21 8.31
N VAL A 124 4.09 6.84 8.43
CA VAL A 124 3.11 6.94 7.32
C VAL A 124 3.02 8.35 6.78
N ILE A 125 2.88 9.33 7.67
CA ILE A 125 2.75 10.74 7.31
C ILE A 125 4.03 11.24 6.63
N ALA A 126 5.21 10.94 7.19
CA ALA A 126 6.50 11.34 6.64
C ALA A 126 6.72 10.77 5.23
N MET A 127 6.30 9.53 5.00
CA MET A 127 6.35 8.93 3.67
C MET A 127 5.39 9.62 2.70
N GLY A 128 4.19 10.01 3.17
CA GLY A 128 3.23 10.83 2.43
C GLY A 128 3.81 12.07 1.77
N PHE A 129 4.83 12.68 2.38
CA PHE A 129 5.49 13.88 1.85
C PHE A 129 6.56 13.60 0.79
N ARG A 130 6.86 12.34 0.45
CA ARG A 130 7.81 12.02 -0.62
C ARG A 130 7.26 12.43 -1.98
N ARG A 131 7.95 13.35 -2.65
CA ARG A 131 7.60 13.80 -4.00
C ARG A 131 8.12 12.84 -5.07
N TYR A 132 7.29 12.60 -6.09
CA TYR A 132 7.68 11.86 -7.30
C TYR A 132 8.40 12.77 -8.30
N LYS A 133 9.16 12.16 -9.21
CA LYS A 133 9.74 12.90 -10.34
C LYS A 133 8.62 13.35 -11.28
N PRO A 134 8.63 14.60 -11.74
CA PRO A 134 7.65 15.11 -12.69
C PRO A 134 7.84 14.45 -14.07
N GLY A 135 6.76 14.25 -14.82
CA GLY A 135 6.82 13.76 -16.20
C GLY A 135 5.58 12.98 -16.66
N MET A 136 4.84 12.37 -15.73
CA MET A 136 3.59 11.70 -16.04
C MET A 136 2.49 12.17 -15.11
N THR A 137 1.27 12.32 -15.63
CA THR A 137 0.09 12.48 -14.79
C THR A 137 0.00 11.27 -13.87
N LEU A 138 -0.34 11.50 -12.59
CA LEU A 138 -0.31 10.44 -11.59
C LEU A 138 -1.47 9.46 -11.87
N VAL A 139 -1.24 8.51 -12.77
CA VAL A 139 -2.12 7.36 -13.04
C VAL A 139 -1.98 6.44 -11.83
N MET A 140 -2.66 6.78 -10.74
CA MET A 140 -2.70 5.94 -9.54
C MET A 140 -3.58 4.72 -9.82
N CYS A 141 -4.83 4.74 -9.34
CA CYS A 141 -5.76 3.61 -9.45
C CYS A 141 -6.96 3.91 -10.37
N SER A 142 -6.91 4.99 -11.16
CA SER A 142 -8.00 5.33 -12.07
C SER A 142 -7.98 4.39 -13.26
N SER A 143 -8.94 3.46 -13.31
CA SER A 143 -9.13 2.57 -14.46
C SER A 143 -9.33 3.36 -15.76
N ALA A 144 -9.97 4.53 -15.69
CA ALA A 144 -10.14 5.42 -16.83
C ALA A 144 -8.78 5.94 -17.34
N ALA A 145 -7.89 6.37 -16.45
CA ALA A 145 -6.56 6.85 -16.84
C ALA A 145 -5.65 5.72 -17.34
N ILE A 146 -5.75 4.53 -16.74
CA ILE A 146 -5.04 3.34 -17.23
C ILE A 146 -5.55 2.96 -18.62
N SER A 147 -6.87 2.94 -18.82
CA SER A 147 -7.48 2.63 -20.11
C SER A 147 -7.06 3.63 -21.18
N ALA A 148 -7.07 4.93 -20.88
CA ALA A 148 -6.58 5.96 -21.81
C ALA A 148 -5.11 5.74 -22.20
N ALA A 149 -4.26 5.38 -21.24
CA ALA A 149 -2.84 5.09 -21.51
C ALA A 149 -2.64 3.80 -22.35
N CYS A 150 -3.55 2.84 -22.25
CA CYS A 150 -3.48 1.56 -22.97
C CYS A 150 -4.13 1.57 -24.36
N HIS A 151 -4.79 2.66 -24.77
CA HIS A 151 -5.28 2.80 -26.14
C HIS A 151 -4.10 3.11 -27.07
N SER A 152 -3.48 2.03 -27.55
CA SER A 152 -2.42 2.07 -28.56
C SER A 152 -2.89 2.70 -29.87
N ARG A 153 -1.94 3.23 -30.63
CA ARG A 153 -2.23 3.74 -31.96
C ARG A 153 -2.66 2.59 -32.89
N PRO A 154 -3.49 2.87 -33.91
CA PRO A 154 -3.88 1.87 -34.90
C PRO A 154 -2.71 1.35 -35.76
N ASP A 155 -1.59 2.06 -35.82
CA ASP A 155 -0.35 1.66 -36.53
C ASP A 155 0.66 0.90 -35.64
N GLU A 156 0.36 0.66 -34.36
CA GLU A 156 1.23 -0.17 -33.52
C GLU A 156 1.07 -1.66 -33.81
N VAL A 157 2.19 -2.38 -33.72
CA VAL A 157 2.24 -3.83 -33.89
C VAL A 157 1.41 -4.51 -32.79
N GLU A 158 0.68 -5.57 -33.13
CA GLU A 158 -0.19 -6.33 -32.22
C GLU A 158 0.57 -6.85 -30.96
N GLU A 159 1.89 -7.03 -31.08
CA GLU A 159 2.80 -7.45 -30.01
C GLU A 159 3.44 -6.30 -29.22
N ALA A 160 3.02 -5.04 -29.44
CA ALA A 160 3.59 -3.87 -28.76
C ALA A 160 3.57 -4.01 -27.24
N ALA A 161 2.50 -4.58 -26.69
CA ALA A 161 2.36 -4.85 -25.26
C ALA A 161 3.45 -5.80 -24.69
N GLN A 162 4.09 -6.61 -25.53
CA GLN A 162 5.13 -7.55 -25.12
C GLN A 162 6.54 -6.95 -25.13
N GLN A 163 6.69 -5.74 -25.66
CA GLN A 163 7.97 -5.03 -25.75
C GLN A 163 8.12 -3.97 -24.65
N PRO A 164 9.33 -3.44 -24.43
CA PRO A 164 9.53 -2.26 -23.59
C PRO A 164 8.87 -1.02 -24.20
N LEU A 165 8.00 -0.36 -23.43
CA LEU A 165 7.21 0.80 -23.83
C LEU A 165 7.72 2.08 -23.14
N LEU A 166 7.49 3.22 -23.78
CA LEU A 166 7.50 4.54 -23.15
C LEU A 166 6.07 5.08 -23.09
N TRP A 167 5.81 5.96 -22.14
CA TRP A 167 4.58 6.75 -22.09
C TRP A 167 4.86 8.19 -22.51
N GLY A 168 3.99 8.76 -23.34
CA GLY A 168 4.10 10.16 -23.74
C GLY A 168 3.07 10.53 -24.80
N VAL A 169 3.25 11.69 -25.42
CA VAL A 169 2.40 12.20 -26.50
C VAL A 169 2.76 11.47 -27.79
N VAL A 170 1.74 10.92 -28.45
CA VAL A 170 1.92 9.99 -29.57
C VAL A 170 1.42 10.51 -30.92
N SER A 171 0.44 11.41 -30.97
CA SER A 171 -0.02 12.00 -32.24
C SER A 171 -0.59 13.40 -32.04
N THR A 172 -0.30 14.33 -32.96
CA THR A 172 -0.85 15.71 -32.96
C THR A 172 -1.53 16.07 -34.28
N ASP A 173 -1.67 15.12 -35.21
CA ASP A 173 -1.86 15.43 -36.63
C ASP A 173 -3.30 15.79 -37.04
N ALA A 174 -4.29 15.76 -36.13
CA ALA A 174 -5.66 16.17 -36.46
C ALA A 174 -6.56 16.54 -35.25
N GLY A 175 -6.01 17.00 -34.12
CA GLY A 175 -6.84 17.37 -32.96
C GLY A 175 -6.12 17.39 -31.61
N VAL A 176 -6.89 17.21 -30.53
CA VAL A 176 -6.38 17.02 -29.16
C VAL A 176 -5.44 15.81 -29.16
N GLY A 177 -4.18 16.00 -28.77
CA GLY A 177 -3.15 14.98 -28.98
C GLY A 177 -3.16 13.90 -27.90
N HIS A 178 -3.24 12.62 -28.25
CA HIS A 178 -3.39 11.57 -27.25
C HIS A 178 -2.07 11.17 -26.56
N CYS A 179 -2.14 10.93 -25.25
CA CYS A 179 -1.07 10.36 -24.44
C CYS A 179 -1.31 8.85 -24.22
N CYS A 180 -0.45 8.00 -24.78
CA CYS A 180 -0.53 6.55 -24.59
C CYS A 180 0.85 5.89 -24.53
N PHE A 181 0.86 4.60 -24.18
CA PHE A 181 2.07 3.81 -24.29
C PHE A 181 2.43 3.58 -25.75
N SER A 182 3.73 3.67 -26.06
CA SER A 182 4.23 3.30 -27.38
C SER A 182 5.60 2.64 -27.37
N THR A 183 5.82 1.78 -28.36
CA THR A 183 7.13 1.21 -28.68
C THR A 183 8.07 2.24 -29.35
N GLY A 184 7.50 3.26 -29.98
CA GLY A 184 8.20 4.31 -30.71
C GLY A 184 8.86 5.36 -29.83
N SER A 185 9.31 6.46 -30.44
CA SER A 185 9.73 7.67 -29.72
C SER A 185 8.51 8.50 -29.33
N VAL A 186 8.38 8.82 -28.05
CA VAL A 186 7.31 9.66 -27.51
C VAL A 186 7.91 10.87 -26.81
N SER A 187 7.16 11.98 -26.77
CA SER A 187 7.57 13.20 -26.09
C SER A 187 6.78 13.39 -24.79
N LEU A 188 7.38 14.09 -23.81
CA LEU A 188 6.68 14.42 -22.57
C LEU A 188 5.59 15.47 -22.85
N PRO A 189 4.43 15.39 -22.16
CA PRO A 189 3.40 16.41 -22.28
C PRO A 189 3.92 17.76 -21.78
N GLN A 190 3.56 18.84 -22.48
CA GLN A 190 3.93 20.20 -22.10
C GLN A 190 2.85 20.83 -21.24
N GLU A 191 3.25 21.58 -20.20
CA GLU A 191 2.30 22.31 -19.36
C GLU A 191 1.51 23.34 -20.20
N GLY A 192 0.18 23.33 -20.06
CA GLY A 192 -0.71 24.28 -20.76
C GLY A 192 -1.23 23.83 -22.13
N ARG A 193 -0.92 22.60 -22.58
CA ARG A 193 -1.54 21.99 -23.77
C ARG A 193 -2.58 20.93 -23.41
N GLU A 194 -3.68 20.90 -24.16
CA GLU A 194 -4.72 19.88 -24.06
C GLU A 194 -4.34 18.65 -24.89
N TYR A 195 -4.52 17.48 -24.29
CA TYR A 195 -4.14 16.16 -24.77
C TYR A 195 -5.23 15.13 -24.42
#